data_AF-A0A3R8ZP04-F1
#
_entry.id   AF-A0A3R8ZP04-F1
#
_cell.length_a   1.000
_cell.length_b   1.000
_cell.length_c   1.000
_cell.angle_alpha   90.00
_cell.angle_beta   90.00
_cell.angle_gamma   90.00
#
_symmetry.space_group_name_H-M   'P 1'
#
loop_
_entity.id
_entity.type
_entity.pdbx_description
1 polymer ?
#
loop_
_entity_poly.entity_id
_entity_poly.type
_entity_poly.pdbx_seq_one_letter_code
_entity_poly.pdbx_strand_id
1 'polypeptide(L)'
;IAGVPFDADRQLVRGDPAGGAFSVFFSVFHLSGDRIVAVEAVNAPADFMGGRLLIGKAAAVDDALLADPTVSIKAVAKPQV
;
A
#
# COMPACT_ATOMS: atom_id res chain seq x y z
N ILE A 1 -3.33 -8.44 7.14
CA ILE A 1 -3.63 -8.31 5.69
C ILE A 1 -5.06 -7.81 5.50
N ALA A 2 -5.31 -7.03 4.44
CA ALA A 2 -6.65 -6.70 3.95
C ALA A 2 -6.69 -6.91 2.43
N GLY A 3 -7.83 -7.36 1.90
CA GLY A 3 -7.97 -7.74 0.48
C GLY A 3 -7.48 -9.16 0.17
N VAL A 4 -7.50 -9.55 -1.11
CA VAL A 4 -7.08 -10.87 -1.61
C VAL A 4 -6.18 -10.68 -2.84
N PRO A 5 -4.93 -11.18 -2.84
CA PRO A 5 -3.95 -10.86 -3.88
C PRO A 5 -4.02 -11.78 -5.12
N PHE A 6 -5.15 -12.44 -5.39
CA PHE A 6 -5.23 -13.46 -6.46
C PHE A 6 -4.94 -12.93 -7.87
N ASP A 7 -5.33 -11.69 -8.18
CA ASP A 7 -5.12 -11.06 -9.49
C ASP A 7 -4.06 -9.94 -9.46
N ALA A 8 -3.15 -9.98 -8.48
CA ALA A 8 -2.08 -9.00 -8.40
C ALA A 8 -1.03 -9.23 -9.50
N ASP A 9 -0.74 -8.19 -10.28
CA ASP A 9 0.32 -8.20 -11.30
C ASP A 9 1.68 -7.74 -10.77
N ARG A 10 1.68 -6.95 -9.69
CA ARG A 10 2.92 -6.45 -9.07
C ARG A 10 2.77 -6.21 -7.57
N GLN A 11 3.92 -6.09 -6.92
CA GLN A 11 4.02 -5.74 -5.51
C GLN A 11 4.90 -4.49 -5.36
N LEU A 12 4.48 -3.60 -4.45
CA LEU A 12 5.27 -2.45 -4.03
C LEU A 12 5.51 -2.51 -2.53
N VAL A 13 6.78 -2.37 -2.15
CA VAL A 13 7.20 -2.29 -0.74
C VAL A 13 7.30 -0.82 -0.36
N ARG A 14 6.74 -0.49 0.81
CA ARG A 14 6.75 0.85 1.41
C ARG A 14 7.35 0.74 2.81
N GLY A 15 8.40 1.50 3.10
CA GLY A 15 9.16 1.38 4.35
C GLY A 15 10.37 0.46 4.23
N ASP A 16 10.89 -0.03 5.35
CA ASP A 16 12.13 -0.82 5.41
C ASP A 16 11.90 -2.20 6.05
N PRO A 17 11.88 -3.28 5.25
CA PRO A 17 11.75 -4.64 5.76
C PRO A 17 13.04 -5.19 6.39
N ALA A 18 14.20 -4.54 6.19
CA ALA A 18 15.51 -5.00 6.64
C ALA A 18 15.95 -4.41 7.99
N GLY A 19 15.15 -3.54 8.61
CA GLY A 19 15.43 -2.96 9.93
C GLY A 19 15.52 -3.99 11.07
N GLY A 20 15.96 -3.55 12.25
CA GLY A 20 15.90 -4.38 13.46
C GLY A 20 14.46 -4.59 13.95
N ALA A 21 14.14 -5.76 14.52
CA ALA A 21 12.76 -6.21 14.83
C ALA A 21 11.84 -5.21 15.56
N PHE A 22 12.39 -4.24 16.31
CA PHE A 22 11.63 -3.20 17.03
C PHE A 22 11.49 -1.86 16.29
N SER A 23 12.17 -1.68 15.15
CA SER A 23 12.11 -0.48 14.31
C SER A 23 11.63 -0.77 12.87
N VAL A 24 11.43 -2.03 12.51
CA VAL A 24 10.86 -2.43 11.23
C VAL A 24 9.42 -1.94 11.14
N PHE A 25 9.16 -1.07 10.16
CA PHE A 25 7.83 -0.82 9.63
C PHE A 25 7.92 -0.99 8.12
N PHE A 26 7.01 -1.80 7.58
CA PHE A 26 6.85 -1.86 6.14
C PHE A 26 5.45 -2.33 5.78
N SER A 27 5.08 -2.04 4.55
CA SER A 27 3.86 -2.54 3.93
C SER A 27 4.18 -3.09 2.56
N VAL A 28 3.51 -4.19 2.19
CA VAL A 28 3.51 -4.74 0.83
C VAL A 28 2.12 -4.49 0.25
N PHE A 29 2.08 -3.68 -0.79
CA PHE A 29 0.87 -3.43 -1.57
C PHE A 29 0.88 -4.31 -2.81
N HIS A 30 -0.19 -5.06 -3.00
CA HIS A 30 -0.41 -5.88 -4.18
C HIS A 30 -1.31 -5.10 -5.13
N LEU A 31 -0.87 -4.88 -6.36
CA LEU A 31 -1.58 -4.08 -7.35
C LEU A 31 -2.05 -4.93 -8.52
N SER A 32 -3.16 -4.52 -9.12
CA SER A 32 -3.69 -5.04 -10.39
C SER A 32 -4.05 -3.84 -11.24
N GLY A 33 -3.33 -3.57 -12.33
CA GLY A 33 -3.41 -2.30 -13.04
C GLY A 33 -2.99 -1.15 -12.13
N ASP A 34 -3.80 -0.09 -12.02
CA ASP A 34 -3.50 1.06 -11.15
C ASP A 34 -4.15 0.99 -9.77
N ARG A 35 -4.78 -0.14 -9.40
CA ARG A 35 -5.50 -0.30 -8.12
C ARG A 35 -4.80 -1.26 -7.19
N ILE A 36 -4.91 -0.98 -5.89
CA ILE A 36 -4.50 -1.90 -4.82
C ILE A 36 -5.59 -2.98 -4.66
N VAL A 37 -5.19 -4.24 -4.67
CA VAL A 37 -6.08 -5.40 -4.43
C VAL A 37 -5.87 -6.05 -3.07
N ALA A 38 -4.66 -5.91 -2.49
CA ALA A 38 -4.38 -6.31 -1.12
C ALA A 38 -3.27 -5.47 -0.49
N VAL A 39 -3.26 -5.41 0.83
CA VAL A 39 -2.17 -4.81 1.62
C VAL A 39 -1.81 -5.70 2.81
N GLU A 40 -0.52 -5.95 2.96
CA GLU A 40 0.10 -6.53 4.15
C GLU A 40 0.89 -5.42 4.85
N ALA A 41 0.76 -5.29 6.16
CA ALA A 41 1.38 -4.21 6.91
C ALA A 41 1.93 -4.75 8.23
N VAL A 42 3.19 -4.42 8.51
CA VAL A 42 3.91 -4.78 9.74
C VAL A 42 4.30 -3.49 10.43
N ASN A 43 3.78 -3.30 11.66
CA ASN A 43 3.95 -2.06 12.45
C ASN A 43 3.55 -0.76 11.71
N ALA A 44 2.73 -0.86 10.66
CA ALA A 44 2.30 0.26 9.82
C ALA A 44 0.76 0.41 9.82
N PRO A 45 0.13 0.81 10.95
CA PRO A 45 -1.32 0.90 11.06
C PRO A 45 -1.95 1.92 10.10
N ALA A 46 -1.26 3.03 9.83
CA ALA A 46 -1.73 4.04 8.88
C ALA A 46 -1.86 3.47 7.47
N ASP A 47 -0.84 2.73 7.01
CA ASP A 47 -0.83 2.05 5.72
C ASP A 47 -1.91 0.98 5.63
N PHE A 48 -2.11 0.19 6.70
CA PHE A 48 -3.18 -0.81 6.74
C PHE A 48 -4.56 -0.17 6.58
N MET A 49 -4.85 0.88 7.35
CA MET A 49 -6.14 1.56 7.31
C MET A 49 -6.36 2.29 5.97
N GLY A 50 -5.33 2.97 5.46
CA GLY A 50 -5.35 3.67 4.18
C GLY A 50 -5.49 2.71 3.00
N GLY A 51 -4.68 1.66 2.96
CA GLY A 51 -4.74 0.61 1.95
C GLY A 51 -6.10 -0.08 1.94
N ARG A 52 -6.66 -0.44 3.11
CA ARG A 52 -8.02 -1.00 3.18
C ARG A 52 -9.08 -0.07 2.60
N LEU A 53 -8.97 1.24 2.86
CA LEU A 53 -9.88 2.23 2.29
C LEU A 53 -9.73 2.35 0.77
N LEU A 54 -8.50 2.38 0.26
CA LEU A 54 -8.20 2.48 -1.17
C LEU A 54 -8.66 1.24 -1.95
N ILE A 55 -8.47 0.04 -1.37
CA ILE A 55 -9.03 -1.22 -1.90
C ILE A 55 -10.55 -1.11 -2.04
N GLY A 56 -11.24 -0.67 -0.98
CA GLY A 56 -12.70 -0.52 -1.00
C GLY A 56 -13.23 0.51 -2.01
N LYS A 57 -12.41 1.50 -2.35
CA LYS A 57 -12.74 2.52 -3.37
C LYS A 57 -12.36 2.10 -4.80
N ALA A 58 -11.60 1.02 -4.96
CA ALA A 58 -10.93 0.68 -6.22
C ALA A 58 -10.21 1.90 -6.85
N ALA A 59 -9.59 2.73 -6.01
CA ALA A 59 -8.96 3.96 -6.47
C ALA A 59 -7.66 3.67 -7.22
N ALA A 60 -7.47 4.38 -8.34
CA ALA A 60 -6.18 4.43 -9.03
C ALA A 60 -5.14 5.10 -8.13
N VAL A 61 -3.95 4.53 -8.04
CA VAL A 61 -2.83 5.04 -7.22
C VAL A 61 -1.60 5.32 -8.08
N ASP A 62 -0.77 6.24 -7.61
CA ASP A 62 0.55 6.50 -8.16
C ASP A 62 1.59 5.61 -7.48
N ASP A 63 2.32 4.83 -8.26
CA ASP A 63 3.28 3.83 -7.77
C ASP A 63 4.45 4.48 -7.02
N ALA A 64 4.95 5.64 -7.48
CA ALA A 64 6.07 6.31 -6.85
C ALA A 64 5.67 6.90 -5.49
N LEU A 65 4.49 7.52 -5.42
CA LEU A 65 3.95 8.02 -4.17
C LEU A 65 3.60 6.89 -3.19
N LEU A 66 3.12 5.76 -3.70
CA LEU A 66 2.79 4.60 -2.88
C LEU A 66 4.02 4.00 -2.22
N ALA A 67 5.14 3.88 -2.94
CA ALA A 67 6.40 3.36 -2.43
C ALA A 67 7.10 4.32 -1.44
N ASP A 68 6.84 5.63 -1.49
CA ASP A 68 7.49 6.63 -0.64
C ASP A 68 6.85 6.72 0.76
N PRO A 69 7.51 6.21 1.83
CA PRO A 69 6.96 6.21 3.18
C PRO A 69 6.69 7.61 3.78
N THR A 70 7.24 8.67 3.19
CA THR A 70 7.05 10.06 3.64
C THR A 70 5.73 10.68 3.15
N VAL A 71 5.12 10.11 2.11
CA VAL A 71 3.83 10.56 1.56
C VAL A 71 2.69 9.94 2.35
N SER A 72 1.69 10.71 2.77
CA SER A 72 0.50 10.13 3.42
C SER A 72 -0.19 9.12 2.50
N ILE A 73 -0.52 7.93 3.01
CA ILE A 73 -1.21 6.88 2.23
C ILE A 73 -2.54 7.35 1.61
N LYS A 74 -3.18 8.40 2.14
CA LYS A 74 -4.40 8.97 1.54
C LYS A 74 -4.12 9.82 0.30
N ALA A 75 -2.90 10.34 0.15
CA ALA A 75 -2.47 11.24 -0.91
C ALA A 75 -1.89 10.49 -2.12
N VAL A 76 -1.76 9.16 -2.07
CA VAL A 76 -1.23 8.36 -3.19
C VAL A 76 -2.27 8.13 -4.30
N ALA A 77 -3.54 8.40 -4.02
CA ALA A 77 -4.62 8.23 -4.98
C ALA A 77 -4.49 9.29 -6.09
N LYS A 78 -4.61 8.86 -7.34
CA LYS A 78 -4.68 9.77 -8.48
C LYS A 78 -5.98 10.59 -8.40
N PRO A 79 -5.97 11.86 -8.85
CA PRO A 79 -7.20 12.63 -8.99
C PRO A 79 -8.21 11.86 -9.87
N GLN A 80 -9.46 11.76 -9.43
CA GLN A 80 -10.53 11.21 -10.25
C GLN A 80 -10.83 12.22 -11.38
N VAL A 81 -10.70 11.78 -12.63
CA VAL A 81 -11.09 12.54 -13.82
C VAL A 81 -12.59 12.45 -14.02
#